data_AF-A0A7M3MVE1-F1
#
_entry.id   AF-A0A7M3MVE1-F1
#
_cell.length_a   1.000
_cell.length_b   1.000
_cell.length_c   1.000
_cell.angle_alpha   90.00
_cell.angle_beta   90.00
_cell.angle_gamma   90.00
#
_symmetry.space_group_name_H-M   'P 1'
#
loop_
_entity.id
_entity.type
_entity.pdbx_description
1 polymer ?
#
loop_
_entity_poly.entity_id
_entity_poly.type
_entity_poly.pdbx_seq_one_letter_code
_entity_poly.pdbx_strand_id
1 'polypeptide(L)'
;MGSEEFDRIEAFIDGKLSDDELKEFMERLEVDEKLREKLEAHKAARLVAESLAEHDLRNRMKKWKAQNTGTSDKEAKGAGPKQGVVRRMISYGIAASLLAFVVGVSYLYVDSPRHASNVFAERNTGEYTLTERGTEQDMPIDLREIHQLYAAGEWESVIEASRQYQPISTDEKMTLNFLLADSKYRIGNIGAALDQYNNILETADDRWHIDRAEWKKVLIQLESEPFNQDYQIELDRIAEDTTHLYQKAAQGLKSEMRGLRFTFGRLFI
;
A
#
# COMPACT_ATOMS: atom_id res chain seq x y z
N MET A 1 7.83 12.90 -27.19
CA MET A 1 6.76 13.29 -26.25
C MET A 1 6.71 14.81 -26.29
N GLY A 2 5.59 15.41 -26.67
CA GLY A 2 5.47 16.88 -26.60
C GLY A 2 5.20 17.27 -25.15
N SER A 3 5.96 18.20 -24.57
CA SER A 3 5.73 18.64 -23.18
C SER A 3 4.33 19.22 -22.99
N GLU A 4 3.76 19.82 -24.04
CA GLU A 4 2.44 20.45 -24.02
C GLU A 4 1.29 19.48 -23.69
N GLU A 5 1.36 18.22 -24.12
CA GLU A 5 0.30 17.24 -23.84
C GLU A 5 0.34 16.77 -22.38
N PHE A 6 1.56 16.61 -21.85
CA PHE A 6 1.79 16.31 -20.44
C PHE A 6 1.28 17.45 -19.55
N ASP A 7 1.65 18.70 -19.88
CA ASP A 7 1.27 19.88 -19.10
C ASP A 7 -0.26 20.08 -19.08
N ARG A 8 -0.96 19.79 -20.20
CA ARG A 8 -2.43 19.82 -20.26
C ARG A 8 -3.08 18.73 -19.43
N ILE A 9 -2.53 17.51 -19.40
CA ILE A 9 -3.03 16.44 -18.53
C ILE A 9 -2.91 16.83 -17.06
N GLU A 10 -1.75 17.38 -16.65
CA GLU A 10 -1.55 17.84 -15.27
C GLU A 10 -2.48 19.00 -14.92
N ALA A 11 -2.65 19.98 -15.82
CA ALA A 11 -3.56 21.09 -15.62
C ALA A 11 -5.03 20.63 -15.53
N PHE A 12 -5.42 19.60 -16.28
CA PHE A 12 -6.74 18.97 -16.16
C PHE A 12 -6.94 18.32 -14.80
N ILE A 13 -5.99 17.48 -14.36
CA ILE A 13 -6.04 16.78 -13.07
C ILE A 13 -6.08 17.79 -11.91
N ASP A 14 -5.34 18.89 -12.01
CA ASP A 14 -5.31 19.96 -11.02
C ASP A 14 -6.49 20.95 -11.08
N GLY A 15 -7.39 20.85 -12.08
CA GLY A 15 -8.50 21.79 -12.27
C GLY A 15 -8.07 23.21 -12.67
N LYS A 16 -6.94 23.33 -13.38
CA LYS A 16 -6.33 24.61 -13.80
C LYS A 16 -6.62 25.00 -15.24
N LEU A 17 -7.32 24.16 -16.00
CA LEU A 17 -7.76 24.52 -17.36
C LEU A 17 -8.85 25.59 -17.30
N SER A 18 -8.84 26.53 -18.24
CA SER A 18 -9.97 27.44 -18.46
C SER A 18 -11.18 26.69 -19.03
N ASP A 19 -12.38 27.29 -18.98
CA ASP A 19 -13.62 26.64 -19.45
C ASP A 19 -13.54 26.19 -20.93
N ASP A 20 -12.92 27.00 -21.79
CA ASP A 20 -12.74 26.69 -23.21
C ASP A 20 -11.74 25.53 -23.41
N GLU A 21 -10.64 25.52 -22.65
CA GLU A 21 -9.62 24.45 -22.70
C GLU A 21 -10.14 23.13 -22.11
N LEU A 22 -10.93 23.20 -21.04
CA LEU A 22 -11.56 22.05 -20.41
C LEU A 22 -12.52 21.38 -21.39
N LYS A 23 -13.36 22.18 -22.07
CA LYS A 23 -14.27 21.68 -23.09
C LYS A 23 -13.53 21.01 -24.25
N GLU A 24 -12.50 21.66 -24.79
CA GLU A 24 -11.65 21.09 -25.86
C GLU A 24 -10.99 19.77 -25.40
N PHE A 25 -10.50 19.72 -24.17
CA PHE A 25 -9.84 18.55 -23.61
C PHE A 25 -10.81 17.38 -23.41
N MET A 26 -12.05 17.64 -22.95
CA MET A 26 -13.10 16.63 -22.81
C MET A 26 -13.55 16.07 -24.16
N GLU A 27 -13.78 16.93 -25.15
CA GLU A 27 -14.13 16.49 -26.51
C GLU A 27 -13.04 15.59 -27.11
N ARG A 28 -11.77 15.88 -26.83
CA ARG A 28 -10.64 15.04 -27.25
C ARG A 28 -10.58 13.71 -26.49
N LEU A 29 -10.90 13.66 -25.20
CA LEU A 29 -10.91 12.42 -24.42
C LEU A 29 -11.97 11.42 -24.91
N GLU A 30 -13.07 11.89 -25.47
CA GLU A 30 -14.11 11.05 -26.05
C GLU A 30 -13.63 10.32 -27.31
N VAL A 31 -12.79 10.97 -28.12
CA VAL A 31 -12.39 10.49 -29.45
C VAL A 31 -10.99 9.85 -29.45
N ASP A 32 -10.07 10.31 -28.61
CA ASP A 32 -8.68 9.86 -28.58
C ASP A 32 -8.43 8.86 -27.43
N GLU A 33 -8.44 7.58 -27.80
CA GLU A 33 -8.14 6.46 -26.88
C GLU A 33 -6.75 6.62 -26.22
N LYS A 34 -5.74 7.08 -26.97
CA LYS A 34 -4.38 7.21 -26.44
C LYS A 34 -4.29 8.33 -25.42
N LEU A 35 -5.06 9.40 -25.57
CA LEU A 35 -5.15 10.46 -24.58
C LEU A 35 -5.78 9.94 -23.28
N ARG A 36 -6.79 9.08 -23.38
CA ARG A 36 -7.45 8.45 -22.23
C ARG A 36 -6.50 7.52 -21.48
N GLU A 37 -5.78 6.65 -22.20
CA GLU A 37 -4.76 5.77 -21.61
C GLU A 37 -3.69 6.57 -20.86
N LYS A 38 -3.22 7.69 -21.43
CA LYS A 38 -2.24 8.56 -20.78
C LYS A 38 -2.80 9.23 -19.53
N LEU A 39 -4.02 9.75 -19.59
CA LEU A 39 -4.67 10.37 -18.43
C LEU A 39 -4.79 9.37 -17.27
N GLU A 40 -5.22 8.14 -17.54
CA GLU A 40 -5.31 7.10 -16.53
C GLU A 40 -3.94 6.70 -15.97
N ALA A 41 -2.91 6.61 -16.82
CA ALA A 41 -1.54 6.37 -16.36
C ALA A 41 -1.02 7.49 -15.44
N HIS A 42 -1.34 8.74 -15.73
CA HIS A 42 -0.99 9.89 -14.89
C HIS A 42 -1.72 9.89 -13.55
N LYS A 43 -3.03 9.63 -13.54
CA LYS A 43 -3.81 9.49 -12.29
C LYS A 43 -3.25 8.37 -11.42
N ALA A 44 -2.94 7.22 -12.02
CA ALA A 44 -2.33 6.09 -11.32
C ALA A 44 -0.96 6.48 -10.72
N ALA A 45 -0.09 7.14 -11.50
CA ALA A 45 1.20 7.59 -11.02
C ALA A 45 1.10 8.60 -9.86
N ARG A 46 0.11 9.51 -9.89
CA ARG A 46 -0.14 10.47 -8.82
C ARG A 46 -0.65 9.81 -7.55
N LEU A 47 -1.59 8.87 -7.67
CA LEU A 47 -2.08 8.07 -6.54
C LEU A 47 -0.93 7.30 -5.87
N VAL A 48 -0.02 6.73 -6.66
CA VAL A 48 1.19 6.08 -6.14
C VAL A 48 2.11 7.10 -5.45
N ALA A 49 2.34 8.27 -6.05
CA ALA A 49 3.19 9.30 -5.46
C ALA A 49 2.63 9.88 -4.15
N GLU A 50 1.32 10.11 -4.08
CA GLU A 50 0.61 10.59 -2.88
C GLU A 50 0.65 9.52 -1.77
N SER A 51 0.39 8.25 -2.11
CA SER A 51 0.51 7.13 -1.17
C SER A 51 1.94 6.98 -0.63
N LEU A 52 2.96 7.11 -1.50
CA LEU A 52 4.36 7.10 -1.10
C LEU A 52 4.72 8.30 -0.20
N ALA A 53 4.19 9.48 -0.49
CA ALA A 53 4.40 10.68 0.34
C ALA A 53 3.75 10.52 1.72
N GLU A 54 2.54 9.95 1.79
CA GLU A 54 1.85 9.64 3.03
C GLU A 54 2.63 8.59 3.85
N HIS A 55 3.11 7.53 3.19
CA HIS A 55 3.89 6.49 3.85
C HIS A 55 5.23 7.01 4.37
N ASP A 56 5.94 7.87 3.61
CA ASP A 56 7.17 8.52 4.09
C ASP A 56 6.88 9.47 5.25
N LEU A 57 5.80 10.26 5.18
CA LEU A 57 5.37 11.13 6.28
C LEU A 57 5.05 10.32 7.55
N ARG A 58 4.34 9.20 7.40
CA ARG A 58 4.03 8.26 8.49
C ARG A 58 5.30 7.67 9.10
N ASN A 59 6.26 7.26 8.29
CA ASN A 59 7.54 6.73 8.77
C ASN A 59 8.38 7.79 9.47
N ARG A 60 8.37 9.04 8.98
CA ARG A 60 8.99 10.18 9.66
C ARG A 60 8.31 10.47 10.99
N MET A 61 6.97 10.44 11.05
CA MET A 61 6.20 10.58 12.29
C MET A 61 6.50 9.47 13.30
N LYS A 62 6.58 8.21 12.86
CA LYS A 62 6.97 7.07 13.72
C LYS A 62 8.38 7.25 14.29
N LYS A 63 9.35 7.61 13.44
CA LYS A 63 10.73 7.89 13.86
C LYS A 63 10.80 9.08 14.82
N TRP A 64 10.10 10.16 14.52
CA TRP A 64 10.03 11.35 15.38
C TRP A 64 9.42 11.04 16.74
N LYS A 65 8.32 10.27 16.80
CA LYS A 65 7.72 9.82 18.07
C LYS A 65 8.71 8.95 18.86
N ALA A 66 9.37 7.99 18.23
CA ALA A 66 10.36 7.13 18.88
C ALA A 66 11.59 7.90 19.38
N GLN A 67 11.98 8.97 18.70
CA GLN A 67 13.13 9.80 19.05
C GLN A 67 12.80 10.81 20.16
N ASN A 68 11.54 11.24 20.27
CA ASN A 68 11.07 12.18 21.29
C ASN A 68 10.51 11.52 22.57
N THR A 69 10.24 10.21 22.60
CA THR A 69 9.82 9.49 23.81
C THR A 69 10.96 8.84 24.60
N GLY A 70 12.20 8.97 24.15
CA GLY A 70 13.35 8.39 24.86
C GLY A 70 14.64 9.15 24.59
N THR A 71 14.90 10.22 25.35
CA THR A 71 16.26 10.63 25.78
C THR A 71 16.21 11.85 26.71
N SER A 72 15.99 11.60 28.00
CA SER A 72 16.82 12.22 29.04
C SER A 72 17.87 11.18 29.42
N ASP A 73 19.09 11.34 28.91
CA ASP A 73 20.29 11.49 29.73
C ASP A 73 21.56 11.34 28.90
N LYS A 74 22.44 12.32 29.11
CA LYS A 74 23.81 12.39 28.60
C LYS A 74 24.69 11.45 29.44
N GLU A 75 25.72 10.87 28.84
CA GLU A 75 27.09 11.31 29.14
C GLU A 75 28.13 10.69 28.18
N ALA A 76 29.01 11.58 27.73
CA ALA A 76 30.19 11.29 26.91
C ALA A 76 31.45 11.26 27.80
N LYS A 77 32.41 10.39 27.47
CA LYS A 77 33.87 10.52 27.62
C LYS A 77 34.49 9.18 27.15
N GLY A 78 35.38 9.18 26.15
CA GLY A 78 36.80 9.43 26.34
C GLY A 78 37.59 9.05 25.08
N ALA A 79 38.71 9.75 24.86
CA ALA A 79 39.44 9.85 23.61
C ALA A 79 40.76 9.05 23.58
N GLY A 80 41.13 8.60 22.37
CA GLY A 80 42.52 8.47 21.88
C GLY A 80 43.03 7.05 21.56
N PRO A 81 44.11 6.87 20.75
CA PRO A 81 44.77 7.79 19.82
C PRO A 81 45.02 7.20 18.39
N LYS A 82 45.50 8.07 17.48
CA LYS A 82 45.86 7.83 16.08
C LYS A 82 47.24 7.16 15.92
N GLN A 83 47.38 6.24 14.96
CA GLN A 83 48.60 5.86 14.19
C GLN A 83 48.14 4.80 13.16
N GLY A 84 48.60 4.68 11.91
CA GLY A 84 49.59 5.40 11.14
C GLY A 84 49.28 5.25 9.64
N VAL A 85 49.64 6.28 8.88
CA VAL A 85 49.56 6.34 7.43
C VAL A 85 50.81 5.68 6.86
N VAL A 86 50.68 4.58 6.11
CA VAL A 86 51.45 4.11 4.93
C VAL A 86 50.81 2.74 4.59
N ARG A 87 50.11 2.52 3.48
CA ARG A 87 50.72 2.25 2.16
C ARG A 87 49.60 2.31 1.10
N ARG A 88 49.64 3.35 0.27
CA ARG A 88 48.81 3.48 -0.94
C ARG A 88 49.45 2.73 -2.09
N MET A 89 48.59 2.31 -3.03
CA MET A 89 48.87 1.77 -4.37
C MET A 89 49.13 0.26 -4.47
N ILE A 90 48.14 -0.59 -4.13
CA ILE A 90 47.59 -1.66 -5.00
C ILE A 90 46.21 -2.06 -4.42
N SER A 91 45.13 -1.32 -4.70
CA SER A 91 43.75 -1.80 -4.39
C SER A 91 42.60 -0.98 -4.99
N TYR A 92 42.83 -0.13 -5.99
CA TYR A 92 41.74 0.69 -6.56
C TYR A 92 40.82 -0.06 -7.54
N GLY A 93 41.10 -1.33 -7.87
CA GLY A 93 40.21 -2.18 -8.70
C GLY A 93 39.17 -2.99 -7.92
N ILE A 94 39.49 -3.43 -6.70
CA ILE A 94 38.62 -4.28 -5.87
C ILE A 94 37.71 -3.43 -4.97
N ALA A 95 38.19 -2.27 -4.50
CA ALA A 95 37.40 -1.40 -3.64
C ALA A 95 36.23 -0.71 -4.38
N ALA A 96 36.41 -0.36 -5.66
CA ALA A 96 35.34 0.24 -6.47
C ALA A 96 34.26 -0.76 -6.86
N SER A 97 34.62 -2.03 -7.10
CA SER A 97 33.67 -3.11 -7.37
C SER A 97 32.92 -3.55 -6.11
N LEU A 98 33.58 -3.57 -4.94
CA LEU A 98 32.89 -3.74 -3.65
C LEU A 98 31.98 -2.57 -3.30
N LEU A 99 32.38 -1.31 -3.56
CA LEU A 99 31.51 -0.15 -3.35
C LEU A 99 30.33 -0.13 -4.33
N ALA A 100 30.53 -0.44 -5.61
CA ALA A 100 29.45 -0.56 -6.57
C ALA A 100 28.51 -1.73 -6.24
N PHE A 101 29.05 -2.85 -5.73
CA PHE A 101 28.27 -3.97 -5.24
C PHE A 101 27.48 -3.60 -3.97
N VAL A 102 28.12 -2.97 -2.98
CA VAL A 102 27.47 -2.54 -1.74
C VAL A 102 26.42 -1.47 -2.03
N VAL A 103 26.69 -0.49 -2.90
CA VAL A 103 25.71 0.54 -3.31
C VAL A 103 24.59 -0.05 -4.16
N GLY A 104 24.89 -0.96 -5.09
CA GLY A 104 23.88 -1.65 -5.90
C GLY A 104 22.98 -2.57 -5.08
N VAL A 105 23.55 -3.34 -4.15
CA VAL A 105 22.82 -4.20 -3.22
C VAL A 105 22.05 -3.37 -2.20
N SER A 106 22.61 -2.25 -1.72
CA SER A 106 21.91 -1.31 -0.82
C SER A 106 20.73 -0.63 -1.51
N TYR A 107 20.86 -0.29 -2.81
CA TYR A 107 19.74 0.24 -3.59
C TYR A 107 18.62 -0.79 -3.71
N LEU A 108 18.94 -2.06 -4.01
CA LEU A 108 17.95 -3.13 -4.07
C LEU A 108 17.30 -3.42 -2.71
N TYR A 109 18.06 -3.34 -1.61
CA TYR A 109 17.56 -3.56 -0.25
C TYR A 109 16.64 -2.44 0.24
N VAL A 110 16.92 -1.18 -0.12
CA VAL A 110 16.10 -0.02 0.27
C VAL A 110 14.90 0.17 -0.68
N ASP A 111 15.02 -0.22 -1.95
CA ASP A 111 13.96 -0.06 -2.95
C ASP A 111 12.96 -1.22 -2.96
N SER A 112 13.35 -2.42 -2.49
CA SER A 112 12.44 -3.59 -2.47
C SER A 112 11.21 -3.41 -1.58
N PRO A 113 11.30 -2.89 -0.33
CA PRO A 113 10.10 -2.62 0.47
C PRO A 113 9.19 -1.56 -0.18
N ARG A 114 9.78 -0.59 -0.90
CA ARG A 114 9.03 0.43 -1.66
C ARG A 114 8.30 -0.20 -2.84
N HIS A 115 8.92 -1.15 -3.52
CA HIS A 115 8.28 -1.85 -4.63
C HIS A 115 7.12 -2.74 -4.17
N ALA A 116 7.28 -3.48 -3.07
CA ALA A 116 6.18 -4.24 -2.47
C ALA A 116 5.02 -3.35 -2.02
N SER A 117 5.33 -2.19 -1.42
CA SER A 117 4.35 -1.16 -1.06
C SER A 117 3.63 -0.57 -2.29
N ASN A 118 4.32 -0.36 -3.42
CA ASN A 118 3.69 0.09 -4.67
C ASN A 118 2.76 -0.97 -5.25
N VAL A 119 3.21 -2.23 -5.32
CA VAL A 119 2.38 -3.35 -5.79
C VAL A 119 1.16 -3.53 -4.89
N PHE A 120 1.33 -3.37 -3.57
CA PHE A 120 0.23 -3.32 -2.64
C PHE A 120 -0.73 -2.16 -2.94
N ALA A 121 -0.24 -0.93 -3.07
CA ALA A 121 -1.05 0.26 -3.30
C ALA A 121 -1.87 0.16 -4.61
N GLU A 122 -1.28 -0.37 -5.67
CA GLU A 122 -1.95 -0.61 -6.96
C GLU A 122 -3.04 -1.69 -6.89
N ARG A 123 -2.90 -2.66 -5.99
CA ARG A 123 -3.84 -3.81 -5.85
C ARG A 123 -4.83 -3.62 -4.71
N ASN A 124 -4.53 -2.71 -3.78
CA ASN A 124 -5.39 -2.31 -2.67
C ASN A 124 -6.19 -1.04 -3.00
N THR A 125 -6.55 -0.85 -4.27
CA THR A 125 -7.38 0.27 -4.72
C THR A 125 -8.84 0.05 -4.31
N GLY A 126 -9.22 0.55 -3.14
CA GLY A 126 -10.53 1.17 -2.90
C GLY A 126 -11.82 0.37 -3.17
N GLU A 127 -11.79 -0.95 -3.36
CA GLU A 127 -12.99 -1.79 -3.61
C GLU A 127 -14.08 -1.69 -2.52
N TYR A 128 -13.82 -0.97 -1.42
CA TYR A 128 -14.80 -0.67 -0.38
C TYR A 128 -15.94 0.23 -0.84
N THR A 129 -15.78 0.99 -1.93
CA THR A 129 -16.70 2.11 -2.24
C THR A 129 -17.85 1.79 -3.18
N LEU A 130 -17.89 0.66 -3.90
CA LEU A 130 -18.80 0.55 -5.07
C LEU A 130 -19.58 -0.76 -5.24
N THR A 131 -19.42 -1.76 -4.38
CA THR A 131 -20.14 -3.04 -4.55
C THR A 131 -20.71 -3.57 -3.25
N GLU A 132 -21.37 -2.71 -2.47
CA GLU A 132 -22.31 -3.22 -1.49
C GLU A 132 -23.53 -3.76 -2.22
N ARG A 133 -23.99 -4.96 -1.85
CA ARG A 133 -25.18 -5.60 -2.44
C ARG A 133 -26.49 -4.88 -2.08
N GLY A 134 -26.42 -3.77 -1.35
CA GLY A 134 -27.55 -2.93 -0.98
C GLY A 134 -27.31 -1.49 -1.43
N THR A 135 -28.40 -0.76 -1.68
CA THR A 135 -28.29 0.68 -1.89
C THR A 135 -27.99 1.34 -0.54
N GLU A 136 -27.11 2.35 -0.51
CA GLU A 136 -26.78 3.15 0.70
C GLU A 136 -28.04 3.68 1.42
N GLN A 137 -29.13 3.81 0.66
CA GLN A 137 -30.44 4.26 1.12
C GLN A 137 -31.14 3.27 2.06
N ASP A 138 -30.86 1.96 1.94
CA ASP A 138 -31.43 0.88 2.77
C ASP A 138 -30.61 0.58 4.03
N MET A 139 -29.42 1.17 4.16
CA MET A 139 -28.53 0.95 5.29
C MET A 139 -29.07 1.62 6.58
N PRO A 140 -28.99 0.97 7.75
CA PRO A 140 -29.29 1.60 9.04
C PRO A 140 -28.51 2.89 9.23
N ILE A 141 -29.12 3.90 9.87
CA ILE A 141 -28.53 5.24 10.05
C ILE A 141 -27.14 5.15 10.70
N ASP A 142 -27.02 4.36 11.76
CA ASP A 142 -25.77 4.22 12.51
C ASP A 142 -24.65 3.59 11.67
N LEU A 143 -24.97 2.59 10.82
CA LEU A 143 -23.99 2.01 9.92
C LEU A 143 -23.59 2.99 8.81
N ARG A 144 -24.55 3.77 8.30
CA ARG A 144 -24.27 4.81 7.31
C ARG A 144 -23.29 5.87 7.83
N GLU A 145 -23.40 6.25 9.10
CA GLU A 145 -22.44 7.16 9.72
C GLU A 145 -21.03 6.56 9.76
N ILE A 146 -20.89 5.27 10.10
CA ILE A 146 -19.60 4.56 10.08
C ILE A 146 -19.02 4.56 8.65
N HIS A 147 -19.85 4.33 7.64
CA HIS A 147 -19.43 4.41 6.23
C HIS A 147 -18.95 5.80 5.84
N GLN A 148 -19.63 6.86 6.29
CA GLN A 148 -19.23 8.24 6.03
C GLN A 148 -17.89 8.58 6.68
N LEU A 149 -17.68 8.15 7.94
CA LEU A 149 -16.38 8.30 8.62
C LEU A 149 -15.27 7.58 7.85
N TYR A 150 -15.56 6.37 7.37
CA TYR A 150 -14.61 5.59 6.57
C TYR A 150 -14.30 6.28 5.23
N ALA A 151 -15.31 6.76 4.51
CA ALA A 151 -15.12 7.49 3.25
C ALA A 151 -14.35 8.80 3.45
N ALA A 152 -14.51 9.46 4.60
CA ALA A 152 -13.79 10.68 4.98
C ALA A 152 -12.33 10.43 5.42
N GLY A 153 -11.93 9.17 5.60
CA GLY A 153 -10.59 8.82 6.07
C GLY A 153 -10.38 8.93 7.57
N GLU A 154 -11.46 9.03 8.34
CA GLU A 154 -11.45 9.17 9.80
C GLU A 154 -11.34 7.81 10.50
N TRP A 155 -10.24 7.10 10.26
CA TRP A 155 -10.06 5.68 10.63
C TRP A 155 -10.20 5.40 12.13
N GLU A 156 -9.69 6.29 12.98
CA GLU A 156 -9.83 6.15 14.44
C GLU A 156 -11.30 6.29 14.88
N SER A 157 -12.04 7.21 14.23
CA SER A 157 -13.47 7.41 14.47
C SER A 157 -14.30 6.22 14.00
N VAL A 158 -13.95 5.59 12.87
CA VAL A 158 -14.57 4.33 12.42
C VAL A 158 -14.42 3.25 13.48
N ILE A 159 -13.21 3.08 14.03
CA ILE A 159 -12.93 2.06 15.06
C ILE A 159 -13.78 2.32 16.31
N GLU A 160 -13.91 3.56 16.75
CA GLU A 160 -14.70 3.90 17.94
C GLU A 160 -16.19 3.72 17.70
N ALA A 161 -16.74 4.26 16.61
CA ALA A 161 -18.15 4.09 16.25
C ALA A 161 -18.53 2.61 16.09
N SER A 162 -17.63 1.81 15.51
CA SER A 162 -17.84 0.36 15.34
C SER A 162 -17.96 -0.41 16.65
N ARG A 163 -17.41 0.08 17.77
CA ARG A 163 -17.53 -0.60 19.08
C ARG A 163 -18.93 -0.49 19.69
N GLN A 164 -19.64 0.57 19.32
CA GLN A 164 -20.95 0.90 19.88
C GLN A 164 -22.09 0.34 19.02
N TYR A 165 -21.81 0.12 17.73
CA TYR A 165 -22.75 -0.44 16.79
C TYR A 165 -22.96 -1.95 16.99
N GLN A 166 -24.22 -2.37 17.06
CA GLN A 166 -24.60 -3.78 17.11
C GLN A 166 -25.22 -4.19 15.77
N PRO A 167 -24.53 -4.98 14.94
CA PRO A 167 -25.08 -5.42 13.66
C PRO A 167 -26.30 -6.33 13.89
N ILE A 168 -27.37 -6.09 13.15
CA ILE A 168 -28.62 -6.87 13.25
C ILE A 168 -28.70 -7.99 12.22
N SER A 169 -27.80 -8.00 11.23
CA SER A 169 -27.70 -9.04 10.21
C SER A 169 -26.26 -9.52 10.01
N THR A 170 -26.10 -10.70 9.39
CA THR A 170 -24.78 -11.24 9.02
C THR A 170 -24.07 -10.30 8.04
N ASP A 171 -24.78 -9.74 7.06
CA ASP A 171 -24.20 -8.83 6.08
C ASP A 171 -23.67 -7.56 6.75
N GLU A 172 -24.45 -6.92 7.63
CA GLU A 172 -23.98 -5.75 8.39
C GLU A 172 -22.77 -6.08 9.26
N LYS A 173 -22.77 -7.26 9.91
CA LYS A 173 -21.64 -7.72 10.71
C LYS A 173 -20.39 -7.87 9.86
N MET A 174 -20.50 -8.43 8.66
CA MET A 174 -19.37 -8.59 7.75
C MET A 174 -18.88 -7.25 7.25
N THR A 175 -19.76 -6.37 6.80
CA THR A 175 -19.42 -4.99 6.40
C THR A 175 -18.65 -4.29 7.52
N LEU A 176 -19.18 -4.29 8.74
CA LEU A 176 -18.53 -3.69 9.91
C LEU A 176 -17.13 -4.29 10.16
N ASN A 177 -17.01 -5.62 10.10
CA ASN A 177 -15.73 -6.31 10.30
C ASN A 177 -14.69 -5.91 9.24
N PHE A 178 -15.09 -5.79 7.97
CA PHE A 178 -14.20 -5.35 6.90
C PHE A 178 -13.75 -3.89 7.08
N LEU A 179 -14.68 -2.97 7.41
CA LEU A 179 -14.34 -1.57 7.71
C LEU A 179 -13.40 -1.45 8.90
N LEU A 180 -13.65 -2.24 9.95
CA LEU A 180 -12.83 -2.25 11.15
C LEU A 180 -11.43 -2.80 10.87
N ALA A 181 -11.32 -3.89 10.10
CA ALA A 181 -10.04 -4.49 9.73
C ALA A 181 -9.19 -3.50 8.92
N ASP A 182 -9.81 -2.87 7.92
CA ASP A 182 -9.10 -1.91 7.07
C ASP A 182 -8.74 -0.63 7.83
N SER A 183 -9.63 -0.11 8.68
CA SER A 183 -9.32 1.06 9.52
C SER A 183 -8.16 0.78 10.48
N LYS A 184 -8.11 -0.40 11.11
CA LYS A 184 -6.98 -0.83 11.95
C LYS A 184 -5.67 -0.89 11.17
N TYR A 185 -5.72 -1.44 9.96
CA TYR A 185 -4.58 -1.47 9.05
C TYR A 185 -4.14 -0.04 8.69
N ARG A 186 -5.09 0.83 8.35
CA ARG A 186 -4.85 2.22 7.99
C ARG A 186 -4.29 3.05 9.12
N ILE A 187 -4.51 2.75 10.40
CA ILE A 187 -3.80 3.42 11.51
C ILE A 187 -2.44 2.78 11.82
N GLY A 188 -2.03 1.77 11.06
CA GLY A 188 -0.75 1.07 11.20
C GLY A 188 -0.75 -0.04 12.24
N ASN A 189 -1.91 -0.45 12.75
CA ASN A 189 -2.04 -1.57 13.67
C ASN A 189 -2.24 -2.88 12.87
N ILE A 190 -1.14 -3.35 12.27
CA ILE A 190 -1.13 -4.51 11.36
C ILE A 190 -1.63 -5.79 12.06
N GLY A 191 -1.14 -6.08 13.27
CA GLY A 191 -1.56 -7.26 14.02
C GLY A 191 -3.06 -7.29 14.26
N ALA A 192 -3.63 -6.20 14.78
CA ALA A 192 -5.07 -6.12 15.04
C ALA A 192 -5.92 -6.17 13.75
N ALA A 193 -5.38 -5.70 12.62
CA ALA A 193 -6.04 -5.83 11.32
C ALA A 193 -6.08 -7.28 10.85
N LEU A 194 -4.96 -7.99 10.93
CA LEU A 194 -4.88 -9.41 10.58
C LEU A 194 -5.76 -10.27 11.49
N ASP A 195 -5.81 -9.99 12.79
CA ASP A 195 -6.73 -10.64 13.73
C ASP A 195 -8.19 -10.43 13.33
N GLN A 196 -8.54 -9.22 12.88
CA GLN A 196 -9.89 -8.92 12.41
C GLN A 196 -10.23 -9.68 11.12
N TYR A 197 -9.30 -9.78 10.17
CA TYR A 197 -9.51 -10.60 8.98
C TYR A 197 -9.60 -12.09 9.30
N ASN A 198 -8.83 -12.59 10.26
CA ASN A 198 -8.98 -13.97 10.75
C ASN A 198 -10.38 -14.20 11.32
N ASN A 199 -10.91 -13.25 12.11
CA ASN A 199 -12.29 -13.34 12.60
C ASN A 199 -13.31 -13.42 11.46
N ILE A 200 -13.13 -12.66 10.37
CA ILE A 200 -13.98 -12.78 9.18
C ILE A 200 -13.89 -14.19 8.60
N LEU A 201 -12.69 -14.74 8.42
CA LEU A 201 -12.49 -16.10 7.89
C LEU A 201 -13.12 -17.19 8.77
N GLU A 202 -13.17 -16.98 10.09
CA GLU A 202 -13.78 -17.91 11.04
C GLU A 202 -15.30 -17.81 11.10
N THR A 203 -15.88 -16.67 10.69
CA THR A 203 -17.31 -16.37 10.93
C THR A 203 -18.12 -16.10 9.67
N ALA A 204 -17.48 -15.96 8.52
CA ALA A 204 -18.15 -15.78 7.24
C ALA A 204 -18.75 -17.10 6.73
N ASP A 205 -19.99 -17.06 6.27
CA ASP A 205 -20.72 -18.24 5.79
C ASP A 205 -20.70 -18.37 4.25
N ASP A 206 -20.27 -17.33 3.53
CA ASP A 206 -20.22 -17.32 2.07
C ASP A 206 -18.82 -17.07 1.52
N ARG A 207 -18.63 -17.59 0.31
CA ARG A 207 -17.35 -17.57 -0.39
C ARG A 207 -16.87 -16.16 -0.72
N TRP A 208 -17.77 -15.19 -0.91
CA TRP A 208 -17.41 -13.84 -1.30
C TRP A 208 -16.66 -13.12 -0.17
N HIS A 209 -17.16 -13.20 1.07
CA HIS A 209 -16.45 -12.64 2.22
C HIS A 209 -15.14 -13.39 2.50
N ILE A 210 -15.13 -14.71 2.39
CA ILE A 210 -13.92 -15.54 2.61
C ILE A 210 -12.82 -15.12 1.64
N ASP A 211 -13.07 -15.20 0.32
CA ASP A 211 -12.05 -14.88 -0.70
C ASP A 211 -11.52 -13.45 -0.55
N ARG A 212 -12.40 -12.51 -0.16
CA ARG A 212 -12.03 -11.11 0.08
C ARG A 212 -11.11 -10.95 1.28
N ALA A 213 -11.41 -11.62 2.39
CA ALA A 213 -10.57 -11.57 3.58
C ALA A 213 -9.21 -12.25 3.35
N GLU A 214 -9.18 -13.39 2.65
CA GLU A 214 -7.94 -14.09 2.28
C GLU A 214 -7.04 -13.18 1.43
N TRP A 215 -7.60 -12.55 0.39
CA TRP A 215 -6.87 -11.62 -0.46
C TRP A 215 -6.32 -10.42 0.31
N LYS A 216 -7.14 -9.78 1.15
CA LYS A 216 -6.69 -8.62 1.95
C LYS A 216 -5.57 -8.98 2.92
N LYS A 217 -5.63 -10.15 3.56
CA LYS A 217 -4.53 -10.62 4.42
C LYS A 217 -3.23 -10.78 3.65
N VAL A 218 -3.26 -11.42 2.48
CA VAL A 218 -2.06 -11.59 1.64
C VAL A 218 -1.45 -10.25 1.30
N LEU A 219 -2.27 -9.29 0.89
CA LEU A 219 -1.80 -7.94 0.57
C LEU A 219 -1.16 -7.25 1.79
N ILE A 220 -1.82 -7.26 2.95
CA ILE A 220 -1.30 -6.64 4.17
C ILE A 220 0.02 -7.28 4.61
N GLN A 221 0.11 -8.62 4.56
CA GLN A 221 1.32 -9.36 4.91
C GLN A 221 2.46 -9.08 3.94
N LEU A 222 2.18 -8.98 2.63
CA LEU A 222 3.15 -8.60 1.62
C LEU A 222 3.71 -7.20 1.89
N GLU A 223 2.87 -6.25 2.29
CA GLU A 223 3.33 -4.90 2.59
C GLU A 223 4.15 -4.85 3.89
N SER A 224 3.68 -5.51 4.95
CA SER A 224 4.34 -5.46 6.27
C SER A 224 5.64 -6.28 6.29
N GLU A 225 5.63 -7.43 5.63
CA GLU A 225 6.72 -8.42 5.65
C GLU A 225 6.94 -9.01 4.25
N PRO A 226 7.45 -8.22 3.28
CA PRO A 226 7.50 -8.59 1.86
C PRO A 226 8.32 -9.85 1.52
N PHE A 227 9.02 -10.42 2.48
CA PHE A 227 9.87 -11.59 2.30
C PHE A 227 9.50 -12.77 3.21
N ASN A 228 8.49 -12.61 4.06
CA ASN A 228 7.94 -13.73 4.82
C ASN A 228 7.39 -14.78 3.83
N GLN A 229 7.60 -16.05 4.11
CA GLN A 229 7.12 -17.14 3.24
C GLN A 229 5.65 -17.50 3.52
N ASP A 230 5.12 -17.16 4.68
CA ASP A 230 3.79 -17.58 5.12
C ASP A 230 2.69 -17.04 4.20
N TYR A 231 2.79 -15.76 3.79
CA TYR A 231 1.81 -15.20 2.85
C TYR A 231 1.93 -15.79 1.43
N GLN A 232 3.06 -16.43 1.09
CA GLN A 232 3.24 -17.05 -0.23
C GLN A 232 2.50 -18.37 -0.36
N ILE A 233 2.39 -19.12 0.73
CA ILE A 233 1.55 -20.32 0.78
C ILE A 233 0.11 -19.94 0.48
N GLU A 234 -0.36 -18.87 1.12
CA GLU A 234 -1.70 -18.32 0.91
C GLU A 234 -1.89 -17.79 -0.51
N LEU A 235 -0.93 -17.00 -1.00
CA LEU A 235 -0.94 -16.47 -2.38
C LEU A 235 -0.96 -17.59 -3.43
N ASP A 236 -0.17 -18.66 -3.22
CA ASP A 236 -0.12 -19.82 -4.11
C ASP A 236 -1.46 -20.56 -4.12
N ARG A 237 -2.06 -20.79 -2.94
CA ARG A 237 -3.39 -21.38 -2.81
C ARG A 237 -4.44 -20.57 -3.58
N ILE A 238 -4.45 -19.24 -3.40
CA ILE A 238 -5.40 -18.35 -4.10
C ILE A 238 -5.17 -18.40 -5.63
N ALA A 239 -3.91 -18.42 -6.08
CA ALA A 239 -3.58 -18.44 -7.50
C ALA A 239 -3.98 -19.77 -8.19
N GLU A 240 -4.02 -20.86 -7.45
CA GLU A 240 -4.34 -22.21 -7.93
C GLU A 240 -5.84 -22.54 -7.83
N ASP A 241 -6.56 -21.89 -6.91
CA ASP A 241 -8.01 -22.06 -6.77
C ASP A 241 -8.79 -21.36 -7.91
N THR A 242 -9.25 -22.15 -8.87
CA THR A 242 -10.03 -21.67 -10.04
C THR A 242 -11.37 -21.03 -9.70
N THR A 243 -11.84 -21.18 -8.47
CA THR A 243 -13.12 -20.63 -7.99
C THR A 243 -12.95 -19.37 -7.15
N HIS A 244 -11.72 -19.05 -6.75
CA HIS A 244 -11.45 -17.91 -5.87
C HIS A 244 -11.59 -16.58 -6.63
N LEU A 245 -12.32 -15.62 -6.05
CA LEU A 245 -12.61 -14.33 -6.66
C LEU A 245 -11.36 -13.59 -7.16
N TYR A 246 -10.27 -13.66 -6.39
CA TYR A 246 -8.99 -13.00 -6.67
C TYR A 246 -7.93 -13.89 -7.36
N GLN A 247 -8.30 -15.05 -7.92
CA GLN A 247 -7.35 -15.99 -8.54
C GLN A 247 -6.42 -15.31 -9.56
N LYS A 248 -6.99 -14.56 -10.52
CA LYS A 248 -6.22 -13.87 -11.57
C LYS A 248 -5.30 -12.80 -10.99
N ALA A 249 -5.76 -12.08 -9.97
CA ALA A 249 -4.97 -11.07 -9.29
C ALA A 249 -3.77 -11.73 -8.57
N ALA A 250 -3.99 -12.86 -7.90
CA ALA A 250 -2.93 -13.63 -7.26
C ALA A 250 -1.91 -14.19 -8.26
N GLN A 251 -2.35 -14.69 -9.42
CA GLN A 251 -1.45 -15.14 -10.49
C GLN A 251 -0.59 -13.99 -11.04
N GLY A 252 -1.18 -12.80 -11.22
CA GLY A 252 -0.46 -11.59 -11.61
C GLY A 252 0.60 -11.21 -10.57
N LEU A 253 0.19 -11.12 -9.31
CA LEU A 253 1.08 -10.80 -8.18
C LEU A 253 2.25 -11.80 -8.07
N LYS A 254 1.97 -13.11 -8.16
CA LYS A 254 3.00 -14.17 -8.15
C LYS A 254 3.99 -14.03 -9.30
N SER A 255 3.54 -13.61 -10.48
CA SER A 255 4.40 -13.39 -11.63
C SER A 255 5.30 -12.17 -11.44
N GLU A 256 4.77 -11.07 -10.92
CA GLU A 256 5.54 -9.86 -10.58
C GLU A 256 6.60 -10.15 -9.50
N MET A 257 6.24 -10.91 -8.47
CA MET A 257 7.13 -11.32 -7.39
C MET A 257 8.27 -12.27 -7.81
N ARG A 258 8.21 -12.87 -8.99
CA ARG A 258 9.33 -13.65 -9.56
C ARG A 258 10.39 -12.78 -10.21
N GLY A 259 10.18 -11.46 -10.30
CA GLY A 259 11.17 -10.53 -10.81
C GLY A 259 12.43 -10.47 -9.95
N LEU A 260 13.57 -10.16 -10.60
CA LEU A 260 14.90 -10.11 -9.98
C LEU A 260 14.93 -9.33 -8.66
N ARG A 261 14.12 -8.27 -8.52
CA ARG A 261 14.06 -7.43 -7.31
C ARG A 261 13.63 -8.20 -6.07
N PHE A 262 12.58 -9.03 -6.16
CA PHE A 262 12.13 -9.87 -5.06
C PHE A 262 13.07 -11.05 -4.81
N THR A 263 13.62 -11.65 -5.88
CA THR A 263 14.58 -12.76 -5.75
C THR A 263 15.84 -12.35 -4.99
N PHE A 264 16.40 -11.17 -5.29
CA PHE A 264 17.56 -10.66 -4.57
C PHE A 264 17.23 -10.28 -3.13
N GLY A 265 16.09 -9.65 -2.85
CA GLY A 265 15.72 -9.29 -1.47
C GLY A 265 15.61 -10.49 -0.53
N ARG A 266 15.15 -11.66 -1.02
CA ARG A 266 15.07 -12.91 -0.24
C ARG A 266 16.42 -13.53 0.12
N LEU A 267 17.50 -13.19 -0.59
CA LEU A 267 18.84 -13.73 -0.32
C LEU A 267 19.57 -13.02 0.84
N PHE A 268 19.03 -11.90 1.33
CA PHE A 268 19.69 -11.03 2.32
C PHE A 268 18.93 -10.93 3.65
N ILE A 269 17.98 -11.85 3.91
CA ILE A 269 17.28 -12.04 5.19
C ILE A 269 17.63 -13.43 5.71
#